data_AF-A0A956SQM1-F1
#
_entry.id   AF-A0A956SQM1-F1
#
_cell.length_a   1.000
_cell.length_b   1.000
_cell.length_c   1.000
_cell.angle_alpha   90.00
_cell.angle_beta   90.00
_cell.angle_gamma   90.00
#
_symmetry.space_group_name_H-M   'P 1'
#
loop_
_entity.id
_entity.type
_entity.pdbx_description
1 polymer ?
#
loop_
_entity_poly.entity_id
_entity_poly.type
_entity_poly.pdbx_seq_one_letter_code
_entity_poly.pdbx_strand_id
1 'polypeptide(L)'
;AGHDHQLTAFLLGTKNRFESLRLQREINTDTAEPLTAILPAVSLTELWHSIGFAEDGARLISAAVLLVGLLGMLVSLYSTLQERRREMAILRSLGAGPGRIAALLVFESGVLSVLGVVLGVGLTYLVLLVGGGIAERHFGLFIPVTPPGTLEWAYMGGVVVAGLVVGLVPAWRAYRHALQDGLAIRL
;
A
#
# COMPACT_ATOMS: atom_id res chain seq x y z
N ALA A 1 -2.97 59.34 4.83
CA ALA A 1 -1.61 58.79 4.82
C ALA A 1 -1.78 57.27 4.91
N GLY A 2 -1.87 56.54 3.79
CA GLY A 2 -0.77 56.27 2.86
C GLY A 2 -0.24 54.88 3.21
N HIS A 3 -1.04 53.84 2.95
CA HIS A 3 -0.61 52.45 3.17
C HIS A 3 0.38 52.09 2.07
N ASP A 4 1.68 52.16 2.35
CA ASP A 4 2.73 51.67 1.46
C ASP A 4 2.53 50.16 1.25
N HIS A 5 2.07 49.80 0.06
CA HIS A 5 1.90 48.41 -0.35
C HIS A 5 3.28 47.76 -0.47
N GLN A 6 3.73 47.06 0.57
CA GLN A 6 4.92 46.24 0.50
C GLN A 6 4.65 45.02 -0.39
N LEU A 7 5.19 45.02 -1.60
CA LEU A 7 5.13 43.88 -2.53
C LEU A 7 6.12 42.80 -2.06
N THR A 8 5.62 41.77 -1.38
CA THR A 8 6.45 40.67 -0.86
C THR A 8 6.85 39.65 -1.93
N ALA A 9 6.07 39.52 -3.01
CA ALA A 9 6.37 38.66 -4.15
C ALA A 9 5.62 39.12 -5.39
N PHE A 10 6.20 38.91 -6.57
CA PHE A 10 5.54 39.11 -7.86
C PHE A 10 6.02 38.06 -8.87
N LEU A 11 5.14 37.67 -9.79
CA LEU A 11 5.47 36.73 -10.86
C LEU A 11 5.93 37.50 -12.10
N LEU A 12 7.09 37.13 -12.63
CA LEU A 12 7.63 37.72 -13.85
C LEU A 12 7.74 36.67 -14.96
N GLY A 13 7.03 36.90 -16.07
CA GLY A 13 7.11 36.07 -17.27
C GLY A 13 8.18 36.58 -18.23
N THR A 14 9.09 35.71 -18.66
CA THR A 14 10.07 36.02 -19.72
C THR A 14 9.65 35.36 -21.04
N LYS A 15 10.04 35.95 -22.17
CA LYS A 15 9.68 35.42 -23.50
C LYS A 15 10.49 34.15 -23.85
N ASN A 16 11.68 34.00 -23.28
CA ASN A 16 12.63 32.93 -23.56
C ASN A 16 13.13 32.26 -22.27
N ARG A 17 13.20 30.92 -22.26
CA ARG A 17 13.69 30.13 -21.11
C ARG A 17 15.13 30.47 -20.69
N PHE A 18 15.97 30.91 -21.62
CA PHE A 18 17.34 31.34 -21.32
C PHE A 18 17.38 32.68 -20.58
N GLU A 19 16.43 33.58 -20.86
CA GLU A 19 16.34 34.87 -20.17
C GLU A 19 15.88 34.71 -18.73
N SER A 20 14.97 33.77 -18.44
CA SER A 20 14.59 33.48 -17.04
C SER A 20 15.78 33.01 -16.20
N LEU A 21 16.68 32.19 -16.76
CA LEU A 21 17.87 31.70 -16.04
C LEU A 21 18.91 32.80 -15.85
N ARG A 22 19.11 33.66 -16.86
CA ARG A 22 20.01 34.81 -16.78
C ARG A 22 19.52 35.81 -15.75
N LEU A 23 18.24 36.16 -15.81
CA LEU A 23 17.61 37.09 -14.87
C LEU A 23 17.59 36.55 -13.44
N GLN A 24 17.35 35.25 -13.27
CA GLN A 24 17.45 34.60 -11.96
C GLN A 24 18.85 34.77 -11.36
N ARG A 25 19.88 34.51 -12.17
CA ARG A 25 21.27 34.65 -11.72
C ARG A 25 21.61 36.11 -11.40
N GLU A 26 21.20 37.05 -12.25
CA GLU A 26 21.47 38.47 -12.08
C GLU A 26 20.87 39.00 -10.77
N ILE A 27 19.59 38.69 -10.50
CA ILE A 27 18.90 39.06 -9.26
C ILE A 27 19.53 38.38 -8.03
N ASN A 28 19.87 37.10 -8.11
CA ASN A 28 20.46 36.37 -6.96
C ASN A 28 21.93 36.73 -6.68
N THR A 29 22.63 37.34 -7.64
CA THR A 29 24.04 37.75 -7.48
C THR A 29 24.17 39.22 -7.10
N ASP A 30 23.12 40.01 -7.31
CA ASP A 30 23.10 41.41 -6.91
C ASP A 30 22.97 41.52 -5.38
N THR A 31 24.01 42.04 -4.73
CA THR A 31 24.06 42.21 -3.28
C THR A 31 23.48 43.55 -2.83
N ALA A 32 23.14 44.45 -3.77
CA ALA A 32 22.65 45.79 -3.46
C ALA A 32 21.21 45.78 -2.92
N GLU A 33 20.37 44.86 -3.41
CA GLU A 33 18.98 44.69 -2.97
C GLU A 33 18.76 43.27 -2.45
N PRO A 34 18.10 43.08 -1.28
CA PRO A 34 17.84 41.75 -0.70
C PRO A 34 16.68 41.05 -1.44
N LEU A 35 16.87 40.77 -2.72
CA LEU A 35 15.91 40.11 -3.58
C LEU A 35 16.38 38.69 -3.91
N THR A 36 15.42 37.77 -4.03
CA THR A 36 15.70 36.42 -4.47
C THR A 36 14.76 36.04 -5.60
N ALA A 37 15.35 35.53 -6.68
CA ALA A 37 14.63 35.00 -7.82
C ALA A 37 14.65 33.47 -7.76
N ILE A 38 13.45 32.89 -7.75
CA ILE A 38 13.24 31.45 -7.90
C ILE A 38 12.50 31.19 -9.20
N LEU A 39 12.70 30.01 -9.78
CA LEU A 39 11.90 29.53 -10.90
C LEU A 39 10.82 28.60 -10.36
N PRO A 40 9.57 29.07 -10.17
CA PRO A 40 8.55 28.30 -9.46
C PRO A 40 8.31 26.92 -10.08
N ALA A 41 8.35 26.84 -11.41
CA ALA A 41 8.17 25.58 -12.13
C ALA A 41 9.25 24.53 -11.81
N VAL A 42 10.52 24.95 -11.70
CA VAL A 42 11.63 24.04 -11.39
C VAL A 42 11.57 23.64 -9.92
N SER A 43 11.36 24.60 -9.02
CA SER A 43 11.23 24.34 -7.58
C SER A 43 10.06 23.41 -7.27
N LEU A 44 8.90 23.59 -7.92
CA LEU A 44 7.76 22.66 -7.78
C LEU A 44 8.11 21.25 -8.29
N THR A 45 8.83 21.14 -9.40
CA THR A 45 9.25 19.83 -9.93
C THR A 45 10.21 19.12 -8.98
N GLU A 46 11.15 19.85 -8.37
CA GLU A 46 12.06 19.29 -7.36
C GLU A 46 11.33 18.84 -6.09
N LEU A 47 10.33 19.59 -5.64
CA LEU A 47 9.46 19.16 -4.54
C LEU A 47 8.72 17.87 -4.89
N TRP A 48 8.13 17.80 -6.10
CA TRP A 48 7.44 16.60 -6.55
C TRP A 48 8.36 15.39 -6.69
N HIS A 49 9.59 15.59 -7.17
CA HIS A 49 10.57 14.51 -7.26
C HIS A 49 10.98 13.99 -5.87
N SER A 50 11.20 14.89 -4.91
CA SER A 50 11.53 14.53 -3.53
C SER A 50 10.40 13.75 -2.85
N ILE A 51 9.14 14.16 -3.09
CA ILE A 51 7.96 13.44 -2.60
C ILE A 51 7.83 12.08 -3.30
N GLY A 52 8.07 12.01 -4.61
CA GLY A 52 8.02 10.77 -5.39
C GLY A 52 9.00 9.71 -4.88
N PHE A 53 10.23 10.09 -4.52
CA PHE A 53 11.19 9.16 -3.92
C PHE A 53 10.70 8.60 -2.58
N ALA A 54 10.11 9.45 -1.73
CA ALA A 54 9.54 9.02 -0.45
C ALA A 54 8.35 8.06 -0.67
N GLU A 55 7.51 8.35 -1.66
CA GLU A 55 6.37 7.51 -2.02
C GLU A 55 6.82 6.13 -2.52
N ASP A 56 7.80 6.08 -3.44
CA ASP A 56 8.34 4.82 -3.96
C ASP A 56 8.99 3.97 -2.86
N GLY A 57 9.71 4.61 -1.94
CA GLY A 57 10.25 3.94 -0.74
C GLY A 57 9.15 3.34 0.13
N ALA A 58 8.08 4.09 0.39
CA ALA A 58 6.94 3.59 1.17
C ALA A 58 6.22 2.42 0.47
N ARG A 59 6.08 2.46 -0.86
CA ARG A 59 5.50 1.34 -1.65
C ARG A 59 6.33 0.07 -1.54
N LEU A 60 7.66 0.17 -1.59
CA LEU A 60 8.56 -0.98 -1.41
C LEU A 60 8.41 -1.60 -0.02
N ILE A 61 8.37 -0.78 1.03
CA ILE A 61 8.15 -1.25 2.40
C ILE A 61 6.78 -1.91 2.51
N SER A 62 5.74 -1.30 1.95
CA SER A 62 4.38 -1.86 1.96
C SER A 62 4.32 -3.22 1.27
N ALA A 63 5.01 -3.38 0.13
CA ALA A 63 5.10 -4.66 -0.57
C ALA A 63 5.83 -5.72 0.28
N ALA A 64 6.92 -5.34 0.96
CA ALA A 64 7.65 -6.24 1.84
C ALA A 64 6.79 -6.68 3.04
N VAL A 65 6.07 -5.74 3.68
CA VAL A 65 5.15 -6.05 4.79
C VAL A 65 4.02 -6.97 4.33
N LEU A 66 3.45 -6.71 3.14
CA LEU A 66 2.45 -7.60 2.55
C LEU A 66 3.01 -9.01 2.34
N LEU A 67 4.22 -9.14 1.79
CA LEU A 67 4.88 -10.44 1.61
C LEU A 67 5.08 -11.17 2.94
N VAL A 68 5.52 -10.48 3.98
CA VAL A 68 5.67 -11.06 5.33
C VAL A 68 4.32 -11.53 5.88
N GLY A 69 3.26 -10.73 5.71
CA GLY A 69 1.90 -11.10 6.12
C GLY A 69 1.39 -12.36 5.39
N LEU A 70 1.60 -12.42 4.07
CA LEU A 70 1.25 -13.58 3.23
C LEU A 70 2.04 -14.83 3.61
N LEU A 71 3.33 -14.70 3.93
CA LEU A 71 4.13 -15.83 4.44
C LEU A 71 3.66 -16.30 5.80
N GLY A 72 3.35 -15.38 6.73
CA GLY A 72 2.80 -15.72 8.04
C GLY A 72 1.46 -16.46 7.92
N MET A 73 0.60 -16.00 7.03
CA MET A 73 -0.66 -16.66 6.68
C MET A 73 -0.44 -18.07 6.10
N LEU A 74 0.51 -18.23 5.17
CA LEU A 74 0.86 -19.55 4.61
C LEU A 74 1.33 -20.53 5.70
N VAL A 75 2.19 -20.07 6.60
CA VAL A 75 2.70 -20.87 7.73
C VAL A 75 1.56 -21.25 8.67
N SER A 76 0.67 -20.31 9.00
CA SER A 76 -0.50 -20.56 9.84
C SER A 76 -1.42 -21.62 9.23
N LEU A 77 -1.82 -21.46 7.97
CA LEU A 77 -2.66 -22.45 7.26
C LEU A 77 -1.99 -23.82 7.19
N TYR A 78 -0.67 -23.85 6.97
CA TYR A 78 0.08 -25.10 6.94
C TYR A 78 0.13 -25.78 8.33
N SER A 79 0.31 -25.01 9.40
CA SER A 79 0.27 -25.53 10.78
C SER A 79 -1.10 -26.15 11.08
N THR A 80 -2.18 -25.45 10.75
CA THR A 80 -3.55 -25.93 10.95
C THR A 80 -3.82 -27.22 10.17
N LEU A 81 -3.28 -27.37 8.95
CA LEU A 81 -3.37 -28.62 8.19
C LEU A 81 -2.66 -29.77 8.89
N GLN A 82 -1.46 -29.54 9.45
CA GLN A 82 -0.67 -30.58 10.12
C GLN A 82 -1.35 -31.06 11.41
N GLU A 83 -1.90 -30.13 12.19
CA GLU A 83 -2.68 -30.45 13.40
C GLU A 83 -3.92 -31.28 13.07
N ARG A 84 -4.65 -30.90 12.02
CA ARG A 84 -5.88 -31.58 11.59
C ARG A 84 -5.64 -32.84 10.76
N ARG A 85 -4.39 -33.21 10.47
CA ARG A 85 -4.06 -34.39 9.64
C ARG A 85 -4.60 -35.69 10.24
N ARG A 86 -4.60 -35.81 11.58
CA ARG A 86 -5.18 -36.97 12.28
C ARG A 86 -6.69 -37.04 12.14
N GLU A 87 -7.39 -35.90 12.22
CA GLU A 87 -8.83 -35.82 12.02
C GLU A 87 -9.22 -36.15 10.58
N MET A 88 -8.43 -35.71 9.59
CA MET A 88 -8.66 -36.04 8.18
C MET A 88 -8.53 -37.54 7.90
N ALA A 89 -7.60 -38.24 8.56
CA ALA A 89 -7.47 -39.69 8.43
C ALA A 89 -8.73 -40.42 8.92
N ILE A 90 -9.35 -39.94 10.00
CA ILE A 90 -10.61 -40.47 10.55
C ILE A 90 -11.79 -40.12 9.63
N LEU A 91 -11.90 -38.87 9.16
CA LEU A 91 -12.96 -38.48 8.23
C LEU A 91 -12.89 -39.25 6.90
N ARG A 92 -11.68 -39.65 6.49
CA ARG A 92 -11.50 -40.52 5.31
C ARG A 92 -12.00 -41.94 5.51
N SER A 93 -11.86 -42.53 6.71
CA SER A 93 -12.45 -43.85 6.97
C SER A 93 -13.99 -43.80 6.97
N LEU A 94 -14.57 -42.62 7.12
CA LEU A 94 -16.00 -42.31 6.98
C LEU A 94 -16.39 -41.87 5.55
N GLY A 95 -15.46 -41.83 4.59
CA GLY A 95 -15.74 -41.51 3.19
C GLY A 95 -15.68 -40.03 2.79
N ALA A 96 -15.12 -39.15 3.64
CA ALA A 96 -15.01 -37.72 3.30
C ALA A 96 -13.98 -37.44 2.20
N GLY A 97 -14.39 -36.65 1.19
CA GLY A 97 -13.58 -36.31 0.02
C GLY A 97 -12.56 -35.18 0.24
N PRO A 98 -11.39 -35.22 -0.43
CA PRO A 98 -10.28 -34.28 -0.24
C PRO A 98 -10.57 -32.84 -0.70
N GLY A 99 -11.55 -32.65 -1.58
CA GLY A 99 -11.93 -31.34 -2.09
C GLY A 99 -12.53 -30.42 -1.01
N ARG A 100 -13.15 -30.97 0.04
CA ARG A 100 -13.81 -30.17 1.08
C ARG A 100 -12.79 -29.44 1.97
N ILE A 101 -11.65 -30.06 2.24
CA ILE A 101 -10.54 -29.45 2.99
C ILE A 101 -9.89 -28.35 2.16
N ALA A 102 -9.63 -28.61 0.88
CA ALA A 102 -9.09 -27.62 -0.04
C ALA A 102 -10.00 -26.38 -0.15
N ALA A 103 -11.31 -26.59 -0.30
CA ALA A 103 -12.30 -25.51 -0.34
C ALA A 103 -12.34 -24.70 0.97
N LEU A 104 -12.27 -25.39 2.12
CA LEU A 104 -12.24 -24.73 3.43
C LEU A 104 -11.01 -23.84 3.58
N LEU A 105 -9.83 -24.30 3.16
CA LEU A 105 -8.59 -23.52 3.24
C LEU A 105 -8.62 -22.29 2.35
N VAL A 106 -9.12 -22.43 1.11
CA VAL A 106 -9.27 -21.28 0.21
C VAL A 106 -10.26 -20.28 0.80
N PHE A 107 -11.36 -20.76 1.37
CA PHE A 107 -12.33 -19.88 2.04
C PHE A 107 -11.73 -19.17 3.25
N GLU A 108 -11.03 -19.89 4.13
CA GLU A 108 -10.32 -19.31 5.29
C GLU A 108 -9.31 -18.25 4.85
N SER A 109 -8.56 -18.54 3.78
CA SER A 109 -7.61 -17.59 3.22
C SER A 109 -8.29 -16.32 2.69
N GLY A 110 -9.43 -16.47 2.02
CA GLY A 110 -10.23 -15.35 1.54
C GLY A 110 -10.78 -14.50 2.68
N VAL A 111 -11.33 -15.14 3.71
CA VAL A 111 -11.86 -14.45 4.90
C VAL A 111 -10.77 -13.67 5.62
N LEU A 112 -9.60 -14.27 5.86
CA LEU A 112 -8.46 -13.58 6.49
C LEU A 112 -8.02 -12.37 5.67
N SER A 113 -7.99 -12.50 4.34
CA SER A 113 -7.57 -11.42 3.45
C SER A 113 -8.56 -10.26 3.43
N VAL A 114 -9.87 -10.57 3.38
CA VAL A 114 -10.93 -9.56 3.45
C VAL A 114 -10.93 -8.85 4.80
N LEU A 115 -10.80 -9.59 5.90
CA LEU A 115 -10.69 -8.99 7.24
C LEU A 115 -9.45 -8.09 7.36
N GLY A 116 -8.30 -8.54 6.84
CA GLY A 116 -7.08 -7.74 6.82
C GLY A 116 -7.27 -6.42 6.05
N VAL A 117 -7.93 -6.45 4.90
CA VAL A 117 -8.25 -5.26 4.11
C VAL A 117 -9.21 -4.33 4.85
N VAL A 118 -10.30 -4.87 5.41
CA VAL A 118 -11.29 -4.06 6.16
C VAL A 118 -10.65 -3.39 7.37
N LEU A 119 -9.86 -4.14 8.15
CA LEU A 119 -9.16 -3.62 9.32
C LEU A 119 -8.08 -2.60 8.93
N GLY A 120 -7.33 -2.87 7.87
CA GLY A 120 -6.30 -1.96 7.35
C GLY A 120 -6.90 -0.62 6.93
N VAL A 121 -7.96 -0.65 6.12
CA VAL A 121 -8.68 0.56 5.69
C VAL A 121 -9.29 1.29 6.88
N GLY A 122 -9.94 0.57 7.80
CA GLY A 122 -10.49 1.16 9.02
C GLY A 122 -9.43 1.88 9.86
N LEU A 123 -8.24 1.28 10.00
CA LEU A 123 -7.12 1.89 10.70
C LEU A 123 -6.57 3.12 9.96
N THR A 124 -6.48 3.08 8.63
CA THR A 124 -6.09 4.25 7.82
C THR A 124 -7.02 5.44 8.05
N TYR A 125 -8.34 5.22 7.98
CA TYR A 125 -9.32 6.28 8.24
C TYR A 125 -9.29 6.78 9.68
N LEU A 126 -9.07 5.90 10.66
CA LEU A 126 -8.92 6.29 12.06
C LEU A 126 -7.69 7.19 12.24
N VAL A 127 -6.56 6.84 11.63
CA VAL A 127 -5.35 7.66 11.66
C VAL A 127 -5.57 9.00 10.96
N LEU A 128 -6.29 9.05 9.85
CA LEU A 128 -6.63 10.32 9.17
C LEU A 128 -7.51 11.22 10.04
N LEU A 129 -8.52 10.66 10.70
CA LEU A 129 -9.43 11.42 11.56
C LEU A 129 -8.72 12.02 12.78
N VAL A 130 -7.84 11.24 13.42
CA VAL A 130 -7.12 11.69 14.63
C VAL A 130 -5.90 12.56 14.26
N GLY A 131 -5.18 12.17 13.20
CA GLY A 131 -3.93 12.80 12.76
C GLY A 131 -4.13 14.03 11.89
N GLY A 132 -5.26 14.17 11.19
CA GLY A 132 -5.50 15.28 10.26
C GLY A 132 -5.37 16.66 10.92
N GLY A 133 -5.96 16.83 12.10
CA GLY A 133 -5.84 18.10 12.84
C GLY A 133 -4.45 18.37 13.42
N ILE A 134 -3.60 17.34 13.58
CA ILE A 134 -2.19 17.50 13.96
C ILE A 134 -1.38 17.93 12.74
N ALA A 135 -1.63 17.29 11.59
CA ALA A 135 -0.97 17.57 10.32
C ALA A 135 -1.24 19.01 9.85
N GLU A 136 -2.48 19.47 9.96
CA GLU A 136 -2.85 20.85 9.61
C GLU A 136 -2.14 21.87 10.51
N ARG A 137 -2.04 21.61 11.82
CA ARG A 137 -1.40 22.53 12.77
C ARG A 137 0.12 22.61 12.65
N HIS A 138 0.79 21.49 12.39
CA HIS A 138 2.26 21.44 12.38
C HIS A 138 2.86 21.60 10.98
N PHE A 139 2.15 21.15 9.95
CA PHE A 139 2.66 21.12 8.59
C PHE A 139 1.83 21.98 7.62
N GLY A 140 0.70 22.56 8.07
CA GLY A 140 -0.19 23.32 7.19
C GLY A 140 -0.87 22.46 6.12
N LEU A 141 -0.82 21.12 6.26
CA LEU A 141 -1.34 20.19 5.28
C LEU A 141 -2.79 19.82 5.62
N PHE A 142 -3.71 20.31 4.79
CA PHE A 142 -5.11 19.88 4.84
C PHE A 142 -5.28 18.59 4.04
N ILE A 143 -5.47 17.47 4.75
CA ILE A 143 -5.69 16.15 4.14
C ILE A 143 -7.19 15.83 4.26
N PRO A 144 -7.97 15.97 3.17
CA PRO A 144 -9.40 15.68 3.22
C PRO A 144 -9.65 14.19 3.38
N VAL A 145 -10.67 13.84 4.16
CA VAL A 145 -11.16 12.46 4.26
C VAL A 145 -12.04 12.17 3.05
N THR A 146 -11.45 11.58 2.02
CA THR A 146 -12.16 11.20 0.79
C THR A 146 -12.45 9.70 0.74
N PRO A 147 -13.53 9.29 0.06
CA PRO A 147 -13.80 7.87 -0.19
C PRO A 147 -12.72 7.27 -1.10
N PRO A 148 -12.54 5.94 -1.08
CA PRO A 148 -11.48 5.31 -1.85
C PRO A 148 -11.70 5.46 -3.36
N GLY A 149 -10.66 5.88 -4.07
CA GLY A 149 -10.62 5.98 -5.52
C GLY A 149 -10.45 4.64 -6.22
N THR A 150 -10.50 4.63 -7.55
CA THR A 150 -10.42 3.41 -8.37
C THR A 150 -9.12 2.62 -8.16
N LEU A 151 -8.00 3.33 -7.99
CA LEU A 151 -6.69 2.71 -7.76
C LEU A 151 -6.62 2.01 -6.40
N GLU A 152 -7.20 2.61 -5.36
CA GLU A 152 -7.22 2.05 -4.00
C GLU A 152 -8.09 0.79 -3.94
N TRP A 153 -9.23 0.80 -4.64
CA TRP A 153 -10.03 -0.41 -4.86
C TRP A 153 -9.24 -1.51 -5.58
N ALA A 154 -8.42 -1.15 -6.57
CA ALA A 154 -7.56 -2.12 -7.25
C ALA A 154 -6.49 -2.70 -6.30
N TYR A 155 -5.89 -1.89 -5.42
CA TYR A 155 -4.95 -2.39 -4.41
C TYR A 155 -5.62 -3.31 -3.39
N MET A 156 -6.79 -2.93 -2.87
CA MET A 156 -7.57 -3.77 -1.96
C MET A 156 -7.94 -5.12 -2.61
N GLY A 157 -8.40 -5.09 -3.87
CA GLY A 157 -8.67 -6.29 -4.65
C GLY A 157 -7.40 -7.13 -4.87
N GLY A 158 -6.27 -6.49 -5.16
CA GLY A 158 -4.96 -7.13 -5.32
C GLY A 158 -4.52 -7.89 -4.07
N VAL A 159 -4.71 -7.31 -2.88
CA VAL A 159 -4.41 -7.98 -1.59
C VAL A 159 -5.28 -9.20 -1.39
N VAL A 160 -6.58 -9.11 -1.66
CA VAL A 160 -7.51 -10.27 -1.55
C VAL A 160 -7.12 -11.37 -2.52
N VAL A 161 -6.82 -11.03 -3.78
CA VAL A 161 -6.35 -12.00 -4.77
C VAL A 161 -5.04 -12.64 -4.34
N ALA A 162 -4.08 -11.87 -3.84
CA ALA A 162 -2.80 -12.40 -3.36
C ALA A 162 -3.00 -13.40 -2.21
N GLY A 163 -3.86 -13.10 -1.24
CA GLY A 163 -4.17 -14.01 -0.15
C GLY A 163 -4.89 -15.30 -0.59
N LEU A 164 -5.82 -15.20 -1.56
CA LEU A 164 -6.45 -16.38 -2.18
C LEU A 164 -5.42 -17.26 -2.92
N VAL A 165 -4.51 -16.64 -3.68
CA VAL A 165 -3.43 -17.35 -4.39
C VAL A 165 -2.51 -18.06 -3.39
N VAL A 166 -2.20 -17.42 -2.26
CA VAL A 166 -1.40 -18.04 -1.20
C VAL A 166 -2.14 -19.20 -0.55
N GLY A 167 -3.45 -19.08 -0.30
CA GLY A 167 -4.28 -20.18 0.24
C GLY A 167 -4.48 -21.35 -0.71
N LEU A 168 -4.40 -21.13 -2.02
CA LEU A 168 -4.44 -22.19 -3.04
C LEU A 168 -3.23 -23.14 -2.95
N VAL A 169 -2.06 -22.65 -2.54
CA VAL A 169 -0.84 -23.47 -2.43
C VAL A 169 -1.00 -24.64 -1.43
N PRO A 170 -1.37 -24.43 -0.15
CA PRO A 170 -1.60 -25.51 0.80
C PRO A 170 -2.85 -26.31 0.44
N ALA A 171 -3.89 -25.69 -0.12
CA ALA A 171 -5.10 -26.39 -0.56
C ALA A 171 -4.80 -27.44 -1.64
N TRP A 172 -3.99 -27.09 -2.65
CA TRP A 172 -3.59 -28.03 -3.69
C TRP A 172 -2.68 -29.15 -3.17
N ARG A 173 -1.76 -28.84 -2.25
CA ARG A 173 -0.95 -29.87 -1.58
C ARG A 173 -1.82 -30.85 -0.78
N ALA A 174 -2.77 -30.33 -0.01
CA ALA A 174 -3.70 -31.16 0.77
C ALA A 174 -4.50 -32.10 -0.15
N TYR A 175 -4.97 -31.58 -1.28
CA TYR A 175 -5.68 -32.38 -2.28
C TYR A 175 -4.82 -33.52 -2.86
N ARG A 176 -3.56 -33.24 -3.25
CA ARG A 176 -2.66 -34.28 -3.78
C ARG A 176 -2.32 -35.35 -2.75
N HIS A 177 -1.97 -34.96 -1.53
CA HIS A 177 -1.64 -35.94 -0.48
C HIS A 177 -2.81 -36.86 -0.17
N ALA A 178 -4.03 -36.31 -0.10
CA ALA A 178 -5.21 -37.11 0.17
C ALA A 178 -5.60 -38.04 -1.00
N LEU A 179 -5.25 -37.71 -2.25
CA LEU A 179 -5.43 -38.63 -3.39
C LEU A 179 -4.41 -39.78 -3.35
N GLN A 180 -3.16 -39.49 -3.04
CA GLN A 180 -2.08 -40.49 -2.96
C GLN A 180 -2.30 -41.49 -1.81
N ASP A 181 -2.72 -41.00 -0.64
CA ASP A 181 -3.07 -41.87 0.50
C ASP A 181 -4.30 -42.76 0.18
N GLY A 182 -5.14 -42.40 -0.80
CA GLY A 182 -6.32 -43.17 -1.20
C GLY A 182 -6.01 -44.43 -2.01
N LEU A 183 -4.84 -44.49 -2.64
CA LEU A 183 -4.39 -45.63 -3.45
C LEU A 183 -3.55 -46.64 -2.65
N ALA A 184 -3.12 -46.29 -1.44
CA ALA A 184 -2.40 -47.18 -0.54
C ALA A 184 -3.37 -48.03 0.32
N ILE A 185 -4.36 -48.68 -0.31
CA ILE A 185 -5.04 -49.81 0.33
C ILE A 185 -4.08 -50.99 0.22
N ARG A 186 -3.26 -51.17 1.26
CA ARG A 186 -2.47 -52.39 1.44
C ARG A 186 -3.45 -53.52 1.78
N LEU A 187 -3.59 -54.46 0.84
CA LEU A 187 -4.01 -55.84 1.09
C LEU A 187 -3.06 -56.49 2.12
#